data_AF-A0A226NMU2-F1
#
_entry.id   AF-A0A226NMU2-F1
#
_cell.length_a   1.000
_cell.length_b   1.000
_cell.length_c   1.000
_cell.angle_alpha   90.00
_cell.angle_beta   90.00
_cell.angle_gamma   90.00
#
_symmetry.space_group_name_H-M   'P 1'
#
loop_
_entity.id
_entity.type
_entity.pdbx_description
1 polymer ?
#
loop_
_entity_poly.entity_id
_entity_poly.type
_entity_poly.pdbx_seq_one_letter_code
_entity_poly.pdbx_strand_id
1 'polypeptide(L)'
;REHPPPAGSRVPGAAPRYSRRTRRVPVAYEAEAGPESPSPKWEPENWRQQLERIREMRRHRDAPVDEMGVDKCYDTSAPPQVMRYQVLLSLMLSSQTKDQVTSAAMLRLRQRGLTVDSILQMDDATLGQIIYPVGFWRNKVKYIKQTTAILKQKYGGDIPSTVEELVKLPGVGPKMAHLAMNIAWNTVSGIAVDTHVHRITNRLKWVKKETRYPEETRVALEDWLPR
;
A
#
# COMPACT_ATOMS: atom_id res chain seq x y z
N ARG A 1 14.53 -75.65 -3.65
CA ARG A 1 14.08 -74.39 -4.28
C ARG A 1 14.40 -73.29 -3.29
N GLU A 2 15.55 -72.66 -3.51
CA GLU A 2 16.16 -71.67 -2.63
C GLU A 2 15.36 -70.37 -2.70
N HIS A 3 14.88 -69.92 -1.54
CA HIS A 3 14.26 -68.60 -1.40
C HIS A 3 15.35 -67.56 -1.11
N PRO A 4 15.37 -66.41 -1.79
CA PRO A 4 16.40 -65.40 -1.60
C PRO A 4 16.20 -64.61 -0.28
N PRO A 5 17.27 -64.03 0.28
CA PRO A 5 17.22 -63.28 1.54
C PRO A 5 16.53 -61.91 1.38
N PRO A 6 15.99 -61.33 2.47
CA PRO A 6 15.25 -60.08 2.42
C PRO A 6 16.17 -58.89 2.13
N ALA A 7 15.72 -58.03 1.20
CA ALA A 7 16.38 -56.79 0.84
C ALA A 7 16.46 -55.85 2.05
N GLY A 8 17.68 -55.41 2.35
CA GLY A 8 18.00 -54.48 3.42
C GLY A 8 17.27 -53.14 3.28
N SER A 9 16.82 -52.66 4.44
CA SER A 9 16.25 -51.34 4.69
C SER A 9 17.24 -50.24 4.29
N ARG A 10 17.01 -49.61 3.13
CA ARG A 10 17.66 -48.35 2.77
C ARG A 10 17.06 -47.21 3.60
N VAL A 11 17.87 -46.74 4.55
CA VAL A 11 17.66 -45.48 5.26
C VAL A 11 17.61 -44.34 4.22
N PRO A 12 16.58 -43.47 4.22
CA PRO A 12 16.59 -42.31 3.33
C PRO A 12 17.68 -41.34 3.80
N GLY A 13 18.66 -41.09 2.91
CA GLY A 13 19.72 -40.11 3.13
C GLY A 13 19.14 -38.72 3.44
N ALA A 14 19.76 -38.07 4.43
CA ALA A 14 19.41 -36.73 4.88
C ALA A 14 19.35 -35.73 3.72
N ALA A 15 18.22 -35.05 3.58
CA ALA A 15 18.04 -33.95 2.64
C ALA A 15 19.02 -32.80 2.95
N PRO A 16 19.63 -32.16 1.94
CA PRO A 16 20.56 -31.06 2.17
C PRO A 16 19.81 -29.87 2.77
N ARG A 17 20.29 -29.41 3.93
CA ARG A 17 19.83 -28.18 4.59
C ARG A 17 20.18 -26.98 3.71
N TYR A 18 19.24 -26.51 2.90
CA TYR A 18 19.35 -25.22 2.25
C TYR A 18 19.29 -24.12 3.32
N SER A 19 20.45 -23.53 3.61
CA SER A 19 20.51 -22.30 4.41
C SER A 19 19.84 -21.18 3.62
N ARG A 20 18.64 -20.77 4.05
CA ARG A 20 18.03 -19.54 3.56
C ARG A 20 18.86 -18.37 4.09
N ARG A 21 19.86 -17.95 3.31
CA ARG A 21 20.48 -16.63 3.44
C ARG A 21 19.39 -15.60 3.19
N THR A 22 18.79 -15.08 4.25
CA THR A 22 17.99 -13.86 4.22
C THR A 22 18.93 -12.72 3.81
N ARG A 23 18.90 -12.36 2.52
CA ARG A 23 19.51 -11.13 2.03
C ARG A 23 18.70 -9.97 2.63
N ARG A 24 19.15 -9.43 3.77
CA ARG A 24 18.72 -8.11 4.24
C ARG A 24 19.27 -7.10 3.23
N VAL A 25 18.38 -6.46 2.49
CA VAL A 25 18.74 -5.29 1.68
C VAL A 25 18.98 -4.16 2.67
N PRO A 26 20.18 -3.55 2.72
CA PRO A 26 20.43 -2.42 3.61
C PRO A 26 19.63 -1.20 3.12
N VAL A 27 18.87 -0.59 4.03
CA VAL A 27 18.36 0.77 3.85
C VAL A 27 19.54 1.69 4.21
N ALA A 28 20.14 2.31 3.20
CA ALA A 28 21.23 3.25 3.39
C ALA A 28 20.65 4.65 3.63
N TYR A 29 20.88 5.20 4.83
CA TYR A 29 20.78 6.65 5.07
C TYR A 29 22.19 7.25 4.96
N GLU A 30 22.26 8.24 4.08
CA GLU A 30 23.24 9.31 3.83
C GLU A 30 24.66 9.20 4.41
N ALA A 31 25.64 9.21 3.49
CA ALA A 31 26.99 9.71 3.73
C ALA A 31 27.22 10.90 2.79
N GLU A 32 27.74 11.99 3.35
CA GLU A 32 27.85 13.32 2.76
C GLU A 32 28.70 13.36 1.47
N ALA A 33 28.20 14.06 0.45
CA ALA A 33 28.90 14.29 -0.81
C ALA A 33 29.40 15.75 -0.90
N GLY A 34 30.68 15.92 -1.22
CA GLY A 34 31.31 17.22 -1.49
C GLY A 34 30.76 17.92 -2.75
N PRO A 35 31.28 19.12 -3.10
CA PRO A 35 30.67 19.98 -4.11
C PRO A 35 31.05 19.48 -5.52
N GLU A 36 30.35 18.46 -6.01
CA GLU A 36 30.31 18.13 -7.42
C GLU A 36 29.30 19.06 -8.11
N SER A 37 29.72 19.71 -9.18
CA SER A 37 28.84 20.48 -10.05
C SER A 37 27.72 19.57 -10.55
N PRO A 38 26.43 19.90 -10.39
CA PRO A 38 25.37 18.93 -10.64
C PRO A 38 25.28 18.65 -12.14
N SER A 39 25.69 17.44 -12.51
CA SER A 39 25.29 16.82 -13.77
C SER A 39 23.79 17.04 -13.97
N PRO A 40 23.31 17.40 -15.18
CA PRO A 40 21.88 17.56 -15.39
C PRO A 40 21.16 16.28 -14.99
N LYS A 41 20.25 16.40 -14.01
CA LYS A 41 19.41 15.32 -13.52
C LYS A 41 18.65 14.76 -14.72
N TRP A 42 18.93 13.52 -15.09
CA TRP A 42 18.28 12.87 -16.24
C TRP A 42 16.77 13.00 -16.12
N GLU A 43 16.09 13.36 -17.22
CA GLU A 43 14.64 13.36 -17.34
C GLU A 43 14.22 12.65 -18.63
N PRO A 44 13.04 12.02 -18.71
CA PRO A 44 12.58 11.37 -19.93
C PRO A 44 12.34 12.38 -21.04
N GLU A 45 12.70 12.04 -22.28
CA GLU A 45 12.39 12.90 -23.43
C GLU A 45 10.89 13.15 -23.55
N ASN A 46 10.50 14.40 -23.84
CA ASN A 46 9.11 14.80 -24.05
C ASN A 46 8.15 14.55 -22.87
N TRP A 47 8.64 14.30 -21.64
CA TRP A 47 7.79 14.01 -20.48
C TRP A 47 6.75 15.12 -20.22
N ARG A 48 7.13 16.39 -20.43
CA ARG A 48 6.23 17.55 -20.28
C ARG A 48 5.06 17.50 -21.27
N GLN A 49 5.34 17.22 -22.54
CA GLN A 49 4.30 17.09 -23.57
C GLN A 49 3.40 15.88 -23.30
N GLN A 50 3.98 14.76 -22.85
CA GLN A 50 3.22 13.57 -22.48
C GLN A 50 2.31 13.83 -21.28
N LEU A 51 2.81 14.51 -20.25
CA LEU A 51 2.01 14.91 -19.08
C LEU A 51 0.87 15.83 -19.50
N GLU A 52 1.11 16.79 -20.39
CA GLU A 52 0.07 17.69 -20.87
C GLU A 52 -1.03 16.95 -21.65
N ARG A 53 -0.64 16.00 -22.52
CA ARG A 53 -1.60 15.12 -23.19
C ARG A 53 -2.40 14.25 -22.21
N ILE A 54 -1.77 13.74 -21.15
CA ILE A 54 -2.46 12.98 -20.10
C ILE A 54 -3.46 13.88 -19.37
N ARG A 55 -3.10 15.13 -19.06
CA ARG A 55 -4.00 16.11 -18.46
C ARG A 55 -5.18 16.42 -19.37
N GLU A 56 -4.95 16.63 -20.65
CA GLU A 56 -6.00 16.84 -21.64
C GLU A 56 -6.95 15.64 -21.72
N MET A 57 -6.42 14.41 -21.82
CA MET A 57 -7.21 13.18 -21.82
C MET A 57 -8.06 13.04 -20.54
N ARG A 58 -7.53 13.49 -19.40
CA ARG A 58 -8.17 13.40 -18.08
C ARG A 58 -8.92 14.67 -17.67
N ARG A 59 -9.11 15.63 -18.58
CA ARG A 59 -9.70 16.95 -18.26
C ARG A 59 -11.08 16.85 -17.62
N HIS A 60 -11.87 15.84 -18.02
CA HIS A 60 -13.25 15.65 -17.57
C HIS A 60 -13.37 14.86 -16.27
N ARG A 61 -12.28 14.23 -15.79
CA ARG A 61 -12.26 13.49 -14.52
C ARG A 61 -13.42 12.50 -14.36
N ASP A 62 -13.68 11.75 -15.41
CA ASP A 62 -14.82 10.84 -15.58
C ASP A 62 -14.59 9.42 -15.02
N ALA A 63 -13.51 9.22 -14.25
CA ALA A 63 -13.21 7.91 -13.67
C ALA A 63 -13.83 7.78 -12.27
N PRO A 64 -14.26 6.58 -11.85
CA PRO A 64 -14.82 6.37 -10.52
C PRO A 64 -13.95 6.88 -9.37
N VAL A 65 -12.62 6.80 -9.50
CA VAL A 65 -11.67 7.29 -8.48
C VAL A 65 -11.76 8.80 -8.25
N ASP A 66 -12.26 9.58 -9.20
CA ASP A 66 -12.39 11.04 -9.07
C ASP A 66 -13.48 11.44 -8.06
N GLU A 67 -14.55 10.64 -7.96
CA GLU A 67 -15.70 10.89 -7.08
C GLU A 67 -15.74 9.93 -5.87
N MET A 68 -15.22 8.72 -6.05
CA MET A 68 -15.30 7.61 -5.08
C MET A 68 -13.92 7.12 -4.63
N GLY A 69 -12.87 7.88 -4.92
CA GLY A 69 -11.52 7.60 -4.46
C GLY A 69 -11.43 7.57 -2.93
N VAL A 70 -10.34 6.99 -2.44
CA VAL A 70 -10.00 6.95 -1.00
C VAL A 70 -9.98 8.36 -0.41
N ASP A 71 -9.55 9.37 -1.17
CA ASP A 71 -9.53 10.78 -0.78
C ASP A 71 -10.94 11.40 -0.60
N LYS A 72 -12.01 10.66 -0.90
CA LYS A 72 -13.41 11.04 -0.71
C LYS A 72 -14.13 10.19 0.35
N CYS A 73 -13.49 9.14 0.86
CA CYS A 73 -14.13 8.10 1.67
C CYS A 73 -14.07 8.34 3.19
N TYR A 74 -14.06 9.60 3.64
CA TYR A 74 -14.01 9.98 5.05
C TYR A 74 -14.92 11.18 5.34
N ASP A 75 -15.25 11.37 6.61
CA ASP A 75 -16.04 12.52 7.09
C ASP A 75 -15.10 13.69 7.42
N THR A 76 -15.22 14.78 6.67
CA THR A 76 -14.45 16.02 6.87
C THR A 76 -14.88 16.82 8.11
N SER A 77 -16.06 16.53 8.67
CA SER A 77 -16.57 17.15 9.89
C SER A 77 -16.18 16.39 11.16
N ALA A 78 -15.66 15.16 11.02
CA ALA A 78 -15.22 14.36 12.14
C ALA A 78 -13.95 14.94 12.79
N PRO A 79 -13.71 14.67 14.09
CA PRO A 79 -12.45 15.01 14.74
C PRO A 79 -11.25 14.48 13.92
N PRO A 80 -10.11 15.21 13.87
CA PRO A 80 -9.00 14.85 12.99
C PRO A 80 -8.52 13.39 13.14
N GLN A 81 -8.42 12.89 14.38
CA GLN A 81 -8.06 11.51 14.67
C GLN A 81 -9.03 10.48 14.05
N VAL A 82 -10.33 10.77 14.12
CA VAL A 82 -11.38 9.92 13.53
C VAL A 82 -11.29 9.97 12.01
N MET A 83 -11.16 11.16 11.42
CA MET A 83 -11.00 11.32 9.98
C MET A 83 -9.78 10.54 9.45
N ARG A 84 -8.61 10.64 10.11
CA ARG A 84 -7.41 9.89 9.74
C ARG A 84 -7.58 8.38 9.84
N TYR A 85 -8.27 7.90 10.88
CA TYR A 85 -8.62 6.48 10.99
C TYR A 85 -9.51 6.02 9.84
N GLN A 86 -10.50 6.82 9.43
CA GLN A 86 -11.36 6.52 8.28
C GLN A 86 -10.56 6.48 6.97
N VAL A 87 -9.60 7.39 6.78
CA VAL A 87 -8.66 7.36 5.64
C VAL A 87 -7.89 6.03 5.62
N LEU A 88 -7.31 5.62 6.75
CA LEU A 88 -6.58 4.35 6.82
C LEU A 88 -7.46 3.15 6.47
N LEU A 89 -8.68 3.07 7.01
CA LEU A 89 -9.59 1.97 6.70
C LEU A 89 -10.00 1.96 5.23
N SER A 90 -10.26 3.11 4.63
CA SER A 90 -10.58 3.20 3.20
C SER A 90 -9.42 2.67 2.33
N LEU A 91 -8.16 2.98 2.69
CA LEU A 91 -6.97 2.42 2.04
C LEU A 91 -6.92 0.90 2.17
N MET A 92 -7.08 0.36 3.38
CA MET A 92 -7.08 -1.08 3.63
C MET A 92 -8.18 -1.81 2.84
N LEU A 93 -9.37 -1.21 2.72
CA LEU A 93 -10.49 -1.76 1.96
C LEU A 93 -10.28 -1.66 0.43
N SER A 94 -9.60 -0.62 -0.07
CA SER A 94 -9.40 -0.39 -1.50
C SER A 94 -8.51 -1.43 -2.20
N SER A 95 -7.63 -2.12 -1.47
CA SER A 95 -6.72 -3.10 -2.08
C SER A 95 -7.49 -4.18 -2.82
N GLN A 96 -7.25 -4.31 -4.12
CA GLN A 96 -7.93 -5.26 -5.01
C GLN A 96 -9.46 -5.18 -4.89
N THR A 97 -10.01 -3.96 -4.79
CA THR A 97 -11.45 -3.70 -4.72
C THR A 97 -11.76 -2.44 -5.50
N LYS A 98 -12.84 -2.47 -6.31
CA LYS A 98 -13.27 -1.31 -7.10
C LYS A 98 -13.65 -0.14 -6.20
N ASP A 99 -13.41 1.09 -6.65
CA ASP A 99 -13.66 2.31 -5.88
C ASP A 99 -15.11 2.41 -5.41
N GLN A 100 -16.09 2.08 -6.26
CA GLN A 100 -17.50 2.13 -5.89
C GLN A 100 -17.86 1.14 -4.76
N VAL A 101 -17.22 -0.03 -4.74
CA VAL A 101 -17.45 -1.05 -3.70
C VAL A 101 -16.81 -0.59 -2.39
N THR A 102 -15.61 -0.02 -2.46
CA THR A 102 -14.91 0.56 -1.31
C THR A 102 -15.70 1.72 -0.70
N SER A 103 -16.13 2.67 -1.53
CA SER A 103 -16.91 3.84 -1.12
C SER A 103 -18.23 3.43 -0.46
N ALA A 104 -18.96 2.49 -1.06
CA ALA A 104 -20.20 1.97 -0.46
C ALA A 104 -19.96 1.28 0.89
N ALA A 105 -18.87 0.52 1.05
CA ALA A 105 -18.51 -0.09 2.33
C ALA A 105 -18.13 0.95 3.39
N MET A 106 -17.35 1.97 3.01
CA MET A 106 -16.99 3.08 3.89
C MET A 106 -18.21 3.88 4.33
N LEU A 107 -19.17 4.11 3.44
CA LEU A 107 -20.43 4.77 3.78
C LEU A 107 -21.20 3.98 4.87
N ARG A 108 -21.37 2.67 4.68
CA ARG A 108 -22.07 1.82 5.67
C ARG A 108 -21.35 1.78 7.02
N LEU A 109 -20.02 1.76 7.02
CA LEU A 109 -19.24 1.85 8.26
C LEU A 109 -19.45 3.20 8.95
N ARG A 110 -19.37 4.32 8.21
CA ARG A 110 -19.53 5.67 8.77
C ARG A 110 -20.92 5.89 9.35
N GLN A 111 -21.97 5.38 8.71
CA GLN A 111 -23.35 5.42 9.23
C GLN A 111 -23.50 4.73 10.59
N ARG A 112 -22.56 3.87 10.99
CA ARG A 112 -22.52 3.18 12.28
C ARG A 112 -21.50 3.79 13.26
N GLY A 113 -20.97 4.98 12.96
CA GLY A 113 -19.97 5.66 13.78
C GLY A 113 -18.59 5.03 13.66
N LEU A 114 -17.91 5.23 12.53
CA LEU A 114 -16.60 4.63 12.27
C LEU A 114 -15.48 5.27 13.11
N THR A 115 -15.13 4.62 14.22
CA THR A 115 -14.05 5.01 15.14
C THR A 115 -13.24 3.78 15.54
N VAL A 116 -12.07 3.99 16.16
CA VAL A 116 -11.26 2.90 16.72
C VAL A 116 -12.07 2.07 17.71
N ASP A 117 -12.80 2.73 18.62
CA ASP A 117 -13.55 2.03 19.68
C ASP A 117 -14.74 1.24 19.12
N SER A 118 -15.46 1.79 18.12
CA SER A 118 -16.60 1.07 17.54
C SER A 118 -16.16 -0.18 16.78
N ILE A 119 -15.02 -0.14 16.08
CA ILE A 119 -14.46 -1.31 15.40
C ILE A 119 -13.93 -2.35 16.40
N LEU A 120 -13.38 -1.94 17.55
CA LEU A 120 -12.94 -2.88 18.58
C LEU A 120 -14.12 -3.60 19.24
N GLN A 121 -15.22 -2.89 19.47
CA GLN A 121 -16.45 -3.45 20.07
C GLN A 121 -17.25 -4.33 19.10
N MET A 122 -17.12 -4.10 17.78
CA MET A 122 -17.83 -4.87 16.76
C MET A 122 -17.22 -6.26 16.57
N ASP A 123 -18.05 -7.31 16.51
CA ASP A 123 -17.57 -8.66 16.20
C ASP A 123 -17.20 -8.82 14.71
N ASP A 124 -16.36 -9.81 14.41
CA ASP A 124 -15.82 -10.06 13.09
C ASP A 124 -16.90 -10.38 12.04
N ALA A 125 -17.99 -11.04 12.44
CA ALA A 125 -19.07 -11.40 11.53
C ALA A 125 -19.87 -10.16 11.12
N THR A 126 -20.22 -9.30 12.08
CA THR A 126 -20.89 -8.02 11.83
C THR A 126 -20.02 -7.11 10.95
N LEU A 127 -18.73 -6.96 11.28
CA LEU A 127 -17.81 -6.16 10.46
C LEU A 127 -17.73 -6.70 9.03
N GLY A 128 -17.61 -8.02 8.90
CA GLY A 128 -17.60 -8.72 7.62
C GLY A 128 -18.85 -8.45 6.77
N GLN A 129 -20.04 -8.53 7.38
CA GLN A 129 -21.31 -8.23 6.71
C GLN A 129 -21.36 -6.78 6.24
N ILE A 130 -20.88 -5.83 7.05
CA ILE A 130 -20.89 -4.40 6.69
C ILE A 130 -19.97 -4.15 5.50
N ILE A 131 -18.77 -4.75 5.45
CA ILE A 131 -17.82 -4.49 4.36
C ILE A 131 -18.03 -5.36 3.13
N TYR A 132 -18.85 -6.41 3.18
CA TYR A 132 -19.20 -7.20 1.99
C TYR A 132 -19.86 -6.31 0.91
N PRO A 133 -19.52 -6.42 -0.39
CA PRO A 133 -18.71 -7.46 -1.05
C PRO A 133 -17.25 -7.04 -1.34
N VAL A 134 -16.60 -6.26 -0.46
CA VAL A 134 -15.18 -5.92 -0.62
C VAL A 134 -14.34 -7.18 -0.88
N GLY A 135 -13.41 -7.08 -1.84
CA GLY A 135 -12.54 -8.20 -2.21
C GLY A 135 -11.70 -8.66 -1.02
N PHE A 136 -11.60 -9.98 -0.81
CA PHE A 136 -10.88 -10.58 0.32
C PHE A 136 -11.35 -10.09 1.71
N TRP A 137 -12.64 -9.75 1.86
CA TRP A 137 -13.17 -9.15 3.09
C TRP A 137 -12.82 -9.92 4.37
N ARG A 138 -12.81 -11.26 4.36
CA ARG A 138 -12.45 -12.07 5.55
C ARG A 138 -11.04 -11.76 6.07
N ASN A 139 -10.06 -11.66 5.17
CA ASN A 139 -8.70 -11.27 5.54
C ASN A 139 -8.63 -9.81 5.98
N LYS A 140 -9.42 -8.93 5.33
CA LYS A 140 -9.48 -7.51 5.69
C LYS A 140 -10.09 -7.29 7.07
N VAL A 141 -11.12 -8.03 7.47
CA VAL A 141 -11.66 -8.02 8.85
C VAL A 141 -10.54 -8.27 9.85
N LYS A 142 -9.77 -9.36 9.66
CA LYS A 142 -8.64 -9.69 10.52
C LYS A 142 -7.62 -8.55 10.59
N TYR A 143 -7.18 -8.01 9.45
CA TYR A 143 -6.20 -6.92 9.43
C TYR A 143 -6.73 -5.63 10.04
N ILE A 144 -7.99 -5.28 9.81
CA ILE A 144 -8.65 -4.10 10.39
C ILE A 144 -8.69 -4.24 11.91
N LYS A 145 -9.14 -5.37 12.45
CA LYS A 145 -9.20 -5.61 13.90
C LYS A 145 -7.81 -5.55 14.55
N GLN A 146 -6.82 -6.22 13.95
CA GLN A 146 -5.43 -6.21 14.43
C GLN A 146 -4.83 -4.80 14.40
N THR A 147 -4.98 -4.09 13.28
CA THR A 147 -4.51 -2.71 13.12
C THR A 147 -5.15 -1.80 14.15
N THR A 148 -6.47 -1.86 14.29
CA THR A 148 -7.22 -1.01 15.23
C THR A 148 -6.81 -1.25 16.68
N ALA A 149 -6.55 -2.51 17.07
CA ALA A 149 -6.03 -2.83 18.39
C ALA A 149 -4.63 -2.23 18.63
N ILE A 150 -3.74 -2.31 17.63
CA ILE A 150 -2.42 -1.68 17.68
C ILE A 150 -2.55 -0.15 17.82
N LEU A 151 -3.45 0.48 17.07
CA LEU A 151 -3.69 1.93 17.17
C LEU A 151 -4.11 2.34 18.58
N LYS A 152 -5.07 1.61 19.18
CA LYS A 152 -5.52 1.88 20.54
C LYS A 152 -4.39 1.73 21.56
N GLN A 153 -3.60 0.67 21.45
CA GLN A 153 -2.57 0.32 22.44
C GLN A 153 -1.28 1.15 22.32
N LYS A 154 -0.79 1.40 21.10
CA LYS A 154 0.53 1.99 20.85
C LYS A 154 0.47 3.47 20.43
N TYR A 155 -0.61 3.89 19.77
CA TYR A 155 -0.69 5.21 19.12
C TYR A 155 -1.82 6.09 19.67
N GLY A 156 -2.32 5.78 20.88
CA GLY A 156 -3.37 6.57 21.55
C GLY A 156 -4.70 6.62 20.77
N GLY A 157 -4.95 5.64 19.89
CA GLY A 157 -6.12 5.59 19.03
C GLY A 157 -5.99 6.37 17.71
N ASP A 158 -4.84 6.98 17.40
CA ASP A 158 -4.58 7.63 16.12
C ASP A 158 -3.74 6.73 15.19
N ILE A 159 -3.65 7.08 13.92
CA ILE A 159 -2.73 6.43 12.98
C ILE A 159 -1.30 6.98 13.18
N PRO A 160 -0.24 6.24 12.81
CA PRO A 160 1.12 6.79 12.83
C PRO A 160 1.30 7.94 11.83
N SER A 161 2.19 8.86 12.15
CA SER A 161 2.53 10.05 11.33
C SER A 161 3.82 9.90 10.51
N THR A 162 4.29 8.66 10.31
CA THR A 162 5.45 8.36 9.46
C THR A 162 5.20 7.14 8.59
N VAL A 163 5.85 7.08 7.42
CA VAL A 163 5.72 5.95 6.48
C VAL A 163 6.24 4.66 7.13
N GLU A 164 7.35 4.74 7.86
CA GLU A 164 8.02 3.61 8.50
C GLU A 164 7.14 2.93 9.55
N GLU A 165 6.38 3.71 10.32
CA GLU A 165 5.45 3.16 11.31
C GLU A 165 4.14 2.69 10.67
N LEU A 166 3.64 3.37 9.62
CA LEU A 166 2.44 2.96 8.89
C LEU A 166 2.62 1.58 8.23
N VAL A 167 3.76 1.32 7.60
CA VAL A 167 4.06 0.01 6.94
C VAL A 167 4.17 -1.14 7.95
N LYS A 168 4.38 -0.85 9.25
CA LYS A 168 4.36 -1.89 10.30
C LYS A 168 2.94 -2.37 10.64
N LEU A 169 1.90 -1.65 10.21
CA LEU A 169 0.52 -2.05 10.46
C LEU A 169 0.10 -3.24 9.58
N PRO A 170 -0.63 -4.23 10.11
CA PRO A 170 -1.09 -5.38 9.33
C PRO A 170 -1.91 -4.98 8.10
N GLY A 171 -1.48 -5.44 6.93
CA GLY A 171 -2.19 -5.17 5.67
C GLY A 171 -1.90 -3.80 5.05
N VAL A 172 -1.02 -2.99 5.64
CA VAL A 172 -0.59 -1.69 5.09
C VAL A 172 0.76 -1.82 4.40
N GLY A 173 0.78 -1.56 3.08
CA GLY A 173 2.01 -1.55 2.29
C GLY A 173 2.53 -0.14 1.98
N PRO A 174 3.72 0.00 1.37
CA PRO A 174 4.34 1.30 1.08
C PRO A 174 3.44 2.29 0.34
N LYS A 175 2.73 1.84 -0.72
CA LYS A 175 1.74 2.67 -1.44
C LYS A 175 0.70 3.26 -0.49
N MET A 176 0.12 2.44 0.38
CA MET A 176 -0.91 2.88 1.31
C MET A 176 -0.34 3.87 2.33
N ALA A 177 0.88 3.63 2.82
CA ALA A 177 1.53 4.52 3.76
C ALA A 177 1.77 5.92 3.15
N HIS A 178 2.26 6.01 1.92
CA HIS A 178 2.40 7.30 1.23
C HIS A 178 1.06 8.01 0.99
N LEU A 179 0.01 7.26 0.59
CA LEU A 179 -1.33 7.83 0.46
C LEU A 179 -1.91 8.30 1.79
N ALA A 180 -1.69 7.56 2.87
CA ALA A 180 -2.12 7.96 4.21
C ALA A 180 -1.40 9.24 4.66
N MET A 181 -0.08 9.36 4.44
CA MET A 181 0.66 10.59 4.72
C MET A 181 0.10 11.80 3.95
N ASN A 182 -0.20 11.62 2.66
CA ASN A 182 -0.75 12.69 1.85
C ASN A 182 -2.15 13.09 2.32
N ILE A 183 -3.08 12.14 2.42
CA ILE A 183 -4.50 12.44 2.65
C ILE A 183 -4.76 12.78 4.12
N ALA A 184 -4.17 12.03 5.05
CA ALA A 184 -4.48 12.08 6.48
C ALA A 184 -3.61 13.12 7.23
N TRP A 185 -2.39 13.34 6.75
CA TRP A 185 -1.40 14.24 7.39
C TRP A 185 -1.02 15.43 6.53
N ASN A 186 -1.63 15.59 5.34
CA ASN A 186 -1.30 16.65 4.38
C ASN A 186 0.21 16.74 4.09
N THR A 187 0.89 15.60 4.05
CA THR A 187 2.34 15.51 3.93
C THR A 187 2.73 14.63 2.75
N VAL A 188 3.44 15.21 1.78
CA VAL A 188 3.98 14.47 0.64
C VAL A 188 5.26 13.76 1.07
N SER A 189 5.15 12.46 1.40
CA SER A 189 6.30 11.64 1.83
C SER A 189 6.94 10.81 0.72
N GLY A 190 6.36 10.82 -0.48
CA GLY A 190 6.79 10.03 -1.62
C GLY A 190 5.66 9.78 -2.62
N ILE A 191 5.95 9.00 -3.66
CA ILE A 191 4.99 8.73 -4.74
C ILE A 191 4.28 7.40 -4.50
N ALA A 192 2.95 7.43 -4.51
CA ALA A 192 2.14 6.22 -4.42
C ALA A 192 2.05 5.50 -5.77
N VAL A 193 2.96 4.56 -6.04
CA VAL A 193 2.95 3.76 -7.27
C VAL A 193 2.15 2.48 -7.08
N ASP A 194 1.16 2.27 -7.95
CA ASP A 194 0.46 0.99 -8.08
C ASP A 194 0.76 0.31 -9.43
N THR A 195 0.04 -0.78 -9.71
CA THR A 195 0.24 -1.54 -10.95
C THR A 195 -0.09 -0.74 -12.21
N HIS A 196 -0.99 0.24 -12.15
CA HIS A 196 -1.33 1.09 -13.28
C HIS A 196 -0.27 2.16 -13.49
N VAL A 197 0.11 2.88 -12.44
CA VAL A 197 1.21 3.85 -12.50
C VAL A 197 2.49 3.16 -12.98
N HIS A 198 2.84 2.03 -12.38
CA HIS A 198 3.98 1.20 -12.78
C HIS A 198 3.95 0.86 -14.27
N ARG A 199 2.83 0.34 -14.78
CA ARG A 199 2.73 -0.06 -16.19
C ARG A 199 2.81 1.14 -17.13
N ILE A 200 2.14 2.24 -16.79
CA ILE A 200 2.09 3.45 -17.63
C ILE A 200 3.47 4.09 -17.71
N THR A 201 4.17 4.26 -16.59
CA THR A 201 5.47 4.93 -16.56
C THR A 201 6.54 4.11 -17.27
N ASN A 202 6.53 2.78 -17.15
CA ASN A 202 7.41 1.91 -17.95
C ASN A 202 7.08 1.99 -19.45
N ARG A 203 5.79 2.07 -19.82
CA ARG A 203 5.36 2.20 -21.23
C ARG A 203 5.76 3.54 -21.84
N LEU A 204 5.64 4.63 -21.08
CA LEU A 204 6.02 5.98 -21.48
C LEU A 204 7.54 6.23 -21.39
N LYS A 205 8.31 5.25 -20.92
CA LYS A 205 9.76 5.39 -20.68
C LYS A 205 10.10 6.51 -19.68
N TRP A 206 9.22 6.69 -18.69
CA TRP A 206 9.42 7.58 -17.53
C TRP A 206 10.38 7.01 -16.48
N VAL A 207 11.09 5.94 -16.80
CA VAL A 207 12.10 5.32 -15.96
C VAL A 207 13.32 5.03 -16.82
N LYS A 208 14.53 5.31 -16.29
CA LYS A 208 15.82 5.13 -17.00
C LYS A 208 15.99 3.71 -17.54
N LYS A 209 15.60 2.74 -16.72
CA LYS A 209 15.63 1.31 -17.01
C LYS A 209 14.26 0.75 -16.68
N GLU A 210 13.82 -0.24 -17.47
CA GLU A 210 12.58 -0.93 -17.19
C GLU A 210 12.64 -1.54 -15.78
N THR A 211 11.59 -1.29 -15.01
CA THR A 211 11.47 -1.71 -13.61
C THR A 211 10.54 -2.92 -13.54
N ARG A 212 10.79 -3.83 -12.61
CA ARG A 212 10.01 -5.07 -12.49
C ARG A 212 8.88 -4.97 -11.47
N TYR A 213 9.04 -4.10 -10.47
CA TYR A 213 8.09 -3.98 -9.37
C TYR A 213 7.71 -2.51 -9.11
N PRO A 214 6.49 -2.22 -8.60
CA PRO A 214 6.04 -0.86 -8.31
C PRO A 214 6.98 -0.04 -7.43
N GLU A 215 7.63 -0.69 -6.45
CA GLU A 215 8.57 0.00 -5.55
C GLU A 215 9.84 0.46 -6.27
N GLU A 216 10.36 -0.35 -7.21
CA GLU A 216 11.49 0.06 -8.05
C GLU A 216 11.11 1.24 -8.94
N THR A 217 9.87 1.25 -9.46
CA THR A 217 9.35 2.39 -10.23
C THR A 217 9.23 3.64 -9.37
N ARG A 218 8.76 3.54 -8.12
CA ARG A 218 8.66 4.69 -7.21
C ARG A 218 10.03 5.36 -7.06
N VAL A 219 11.05 4.59 -6.70
CA VAL A 219 12.43 5.08 -6.56
C VAL A 219 12.92 5.70 -7.87
N ALA A 220 12.68 5.04 -9.00
CA ALA A 220 13.09 5.54 -10.31
C ALA A 220 12.38 6.85 -10.71
N LEU A 221 11.13 7.07 -10.30
CA LEU A 221 10.39 8.31 -10.57
C LEU A 221 10.85 9.46 -9.67
N GLU A 222 11.04 9.19 -8.38
CA GLU A 222 11.52 10.20 -7.42
C GLU A 222 12.93 10.71 -7.75
N ASP A 223 13.74 9.87 -8.40
CA ASP A 223 15.10 10.22 -8.87
C ASP A 223 15.11 11.31 -9.93
N TRP A 224 14.02 11.61 -10.64
CA TRP A 224 14.02 12.64 -11.69
C TRP A 224 12.87 13.64 -11.62
N LEU A 225 11.75 13.30 -10.97
CA LEU A 225 10.61 14.21 -10.91
C LEU A 225 10.99 15.56 -10.27
N PRO A 226 10.39 16.66 -10.75
CA PRO A 226 10.55 17.97 -10.11
C PRO A 226 10.05 17.93 -8.66
N ARG A 227 10.77 18.62 -7.77
CA ARG A 227 10.37 18.80 -6.36
C ARG A 227 9.54 20.07 -6.19
#